data_AF-A0A846YS83-F1
#
_entry.id   AF-A0A846YS83-F1
#
_cell.length_a   1.000
_cell.length_b   1.000
_cell.length_c   1.000
_cell.angle_alpha   90.00
_cell.angle_beta   90.00
_cell.angle_gamma   90.00
#
_symmetry.space_group_name_H-M   'P 1'
#
loop_
_entity.id
_entity.type
_entity.pdbx_description
1 polymer ?
#
loop_
_entity_poly.entity_id
_entity_poly.type
_entity_poly.pdbx_seq_one_letter_code
_entity_poly.pdbx_strand_id
1 'polypeptide(L)'
;MAETRRRHLAALAREVEARGLAWRFAGPGESLLAVYGPRTGRRLMVVATPAGEGWSYLWPDGGIADVADVAAAADELTRLLT
;
A
#
# COMPACT_ATOMS: atom_id res chain seq x y z
N MET A 1 -10.99 11.89 8.06
CA MET A 1 -10.12 10.73 8.35
C MET A 1 -10.18 9.65 7.28
N ALA A 2 -11.35 9.11 6.94
CA ALA A 2 -11.46 8.07 5.90
C ALA A 2 -10.99 8.55 4.50
N GLU A 3 -11.29 9.80 4.15
CA GLU A 3 -10.91 10.38 2.85
C GLU A 3 -9.39 10.59 2.71
N THR A 4 -8.73 11.08 3.77
CA THR A 4 -7.26 11.22 3.83
C THR A 4 -6.56 9.87 3.67
N ARG A 5 -7.03 8.85 4.42
CA ARG A 5 -6.55 7.46 4.30
C ARG A 5 -6.65 6.96 2.86
N ARG A 6 -7.83 7.10 2.25
CA ARG A 6 -8.08 6.70 0.87
C ARG A 6 -7.15 7.41 -0.10
N ARG A 7 -6.91 8.71 0.09
CA ARG A 7 -6.00 9.50 -0.75
C ARG A 7 -4.56 8.99 -0.69
N HIS A 8 -4.07 8.63 0.50
CA HIS A 8 -2.76 7.99 0.65
C HIS A 8 -2.73 6.63 -0.05
N LEU A 9 -3.70 5.75 0.22
CA LEU A 9 -3.76 4.44 -0.43
C LEU A 9 -3.88 4.55 -1.97
N ALA A 10 -4.58 5.55 -2.48
CA ALA A 10 -4.68 5.82 -3.91
C ALA A 10 -3.34 6.29 -4.52
N ALA A 11 -2.55 7.07 -3.79
CA ALA A 11 -1.20 7.44 -4.22
C ALA A 11 -0.30 6.19 -4.32
N LEU A 12 -0.35 5.32 -3.31
CA LEU A 12 0.37 4.05 -3.34
C LEU A 12 -0.10 3.15 -4.48
N ALA A 13 -1.40 3.09 -4.74
CA ALA A 13 -1.99 2.32 -5.83
C ALA A 13 -1.41 2.70 -7.19
N ARG A 14 -1.26 4.00 -7.45
CA ARG A 14 -0.65 4.49 -8.70
C ARG A 14 0.82 4.10 -8.83
N GLU A 15 1.56 4.16 -7.73
CA GLU A 15 2.98 3.80 -7.72
C GLU A 15 3.22 2.30 -7.95
N VAL A 16 2.40 1.43 -7.35
CA VAL A 16 2.50 -0.02 -7.56
C VAL A 16 2.03 -0.42 -8.96
N GLU A 17 1.02 0.26 -9.50
CA GLU A 17 0.58 0.08 -10.90
C GLU A 17 1.68 0.45 -11.89
N ALA A 18 2.37 1.58 -11.66
CA ALA A 18 3.51 2.00 -12.47
C ALA A 18 4.66 0.97 -12.47
N ARG A 19 4.76 0.16 -11.41
CA ARG A 19 5.72 -0.95 -11.29
C ARG A 19 5.18 -2.28 -11.83
N GLY A 20 3.98 -2.29 -12.41
CA GLY A 20 3.35 -3.46 -13.04
C GLY A 20 2.65 -4.41 -12.07
N LEU A 21 2.39 -3.97 -10.83
CA LEU A 21 1.61 -4.74 -9.87
C LEU A 21 0.12 -4.42 -10.02
N ALA A 22 -0.72 -5.45 -9.85
CA ALA A 22 -2.16 -5.25 -9.78
C ALA A 22 -2.56 -4.84 -8.36
N TRP A 23 -3.58 -4.01 -8.22
CA TRP A 23 -4.05 -3.54 -6.92
C TRP A 23 -5.58 -3.50 -6.84
N ARG A 24 -6.13 -3.55 -5.63
CA ARG A 24 -7.56 -3.44 -5.35
C ARG A 24 -7.80 -2.85 -3.97
N PHE A 25 -8.70 -1.87 -3.87
CA PHE A 25 -9.19 -1.43 -2.57
C PHE A 25 -9.98 -2.53 -1.87
N ALA A 26 -9.68 -2.76 -0.60
CA ALA A 26 -10.30 -3.79 0.24
C ALA A 26 -10.69 -3.23 1.61
N GLY A 27 -11.49 -4.00 2.34
CA GLY A 27 -11.94 -3.66 3.69
C GLY A 27 -13.10 -2.64 3.73
N PRO A 28 -13.66 -2.42 4.93
CA PRO A 28 -14.76 -1.50 5.13
C PRO A 28 -14.34 -0.05 4.80
N GLY A 29 -15.09 0.60 3.92
CA GLY A 29 -14.84 1.97 3.50
C GLY A 29 -13.53 2.18 2.73
N GLU A 30 -13.06 1.18 1.98
CA GLU A 30 -11.82 1.26 1.17
C GLU A 30 -10.58 1.62 2.00
N SER A 31 -10.53 1.10 3.23
CA SER A 31 -9.47 1.41 4.21
C SER A 31 -8.19 0.61 4.00
N LEU A 32 -8.16 -0.34 3.06
CA LEU A 32 -7.02 -1.21 2.77
C LEU A 32 -6.74 -1.21 1.27
N LEU A 33 -5.49 -1.40 0.90
CA LEU A 33 -5.05 -1.65 -0.48
C LEU A 33 -4.48 -3.06 -0.56
N ALA A 34 -5.14 -3.95 -1.29
CA ALA A 34 -4.60 -5.26 -1.62
C ALA A 34 -3.74 -5.13 -2.89
N VAL A 35 -2.46 -5.48 -2.80
CA VAL A 35 -1.51 -5.47 -3.92
C VAL A 35 -1.19 -6.92 -4.28
N TYR A 36 -1.22 -7.25 -5.57
CA TYR A 36 -1.10 -8.61 -6.09
C TYR A 36 0.15 -8.72 -6.97
N GLY A 37 0.98 -9.72 -6.65
CA GLY A 37 2.16 -10.06 -7.44
C GLY A 37 1.75 -10.81 -8.71
N PRO A 38 2.15 -10.35 -9.92
CA PRO A 38 1.72 -10.94 -11.18
C PRO A 38 2.28 -12.35 -11.42
N ARG A 39 3.43 -12.69 -10.79
CA ARG A 39 4.11 -13.97 -11.01
C ARG A 39 3.95 -14.96 -9.87
N THR A 40 3.92 -14.47 -8.63
CA THR A 40 3.99 -15.31 -7.43
C THR A 40 2.61 -15.72 -6.91
N GLY A 41 1.52 -15.09 -7.38
CA GLY A 41 0.18 -15.26 -6.83
C GLY A 41 0.06 -14.77 -5.37
N ARG A 42 1.11 -14.14 -4.83
CA ARG A 42 1.11 -13.55 -3.49
C ARG A 42 0.32 -12.25 -3.52
N ARG A 43 -0.33 -11.96 -2.41
CA ARG A 43 -1.00 -10.68 -2.18
C ARG A 43 -0.54 -10.09 -0.86
N LEU A 44 -0.34 -8.79 -0.82
CA LEU A 44 -0.09 -8.03 0.40
C LEU A 44 -1.26 -7.09 0.67
N MET A 45 -1.64 -6.99 1.93
CA MET A 45 -2.67 -6.06 2.37
C MET A 45 -1.99 -4.88 3.05
N VAL A 46 -2.05 -3.72 2.43
CA VAL A 46 -1.50 -2.48 2.94
C VAL A 46 -2.61 -1.68 3.61
N VAL A 47 -2.35 -1.19 4.82
CA VAL A 47 -3.22 -0.24 5.53
C VAL A 47 -2.50 1.07 5.72
N ALA A 48 -3.20 2.19 5.55
CA ALA A 48 -2.71 3.49 5.96
C ALA A 48 -3.30 3.81 7.35
N THR A 49 -2.44 3.87 8.36
CA THR A 49 -2.82 4.22 9.73
C THR A 49 -2.20 5.56 10.11
N PRO A 50 -2.88 6.40 10.91
CA PRO A 50 -2.22 7.52 11.56
C PRO A 50 -1.14 7.00 12.51
N ALA A 51 0.06 7.58 12.44
CA ALA A 51 1.19 7.25 13.30
C ALA A 51 1.87 8.56 13.74
N GLY A 52 1.73 8.90 15.03
CA GLY A 52 2.21 10.16 15.58
C GLY A 52 1.52 11.38 14.93
N GLU A 53 2.32 12.29 14.36
CA GLU A 53 1.85 13.46 13.60
C GLU A 53 1.56 13.17 12.11
N GLY A 54 1.87 11.97 11.64
CA GLY A 54 1.80 11.60 10.23
C GLY A 54 0.88 10.42 9.94
N TRP A 55 1.04 9.88 8.74
CA TRP A 55 0.44 8.62 8.34
C TRP A 55 1.55 7.66 7.93
N SER A 56 1.33 6.38 8.19
CA SER A 56 2.24 5.35 7.73
C SER A 56 1.47 4.22 7.06
N TYR A 57 2.06 3.68 6.02
CA TYR A 57 1.66 2.42 5.43
C TYR A 57 2.20 1.27 6.28
N LEU A 58 1.36 0.29 6.56
CA LEU A 58 1.77 -0.98 7.15
C LEU A 58 1.26 -2.12 6.28
N TRP A 59 2.07 -3.18 6.18
CA TRP A 59 1.68 -4.43 5.54
C TRP A 59 2.25 -5.62 6.33
N PRO A 60 1.62 -6.81 6.20
CA PRO A 60 2.15 -8.04 6.80
C PRO A 60 3.55 -8.33 6.25
N ASP A 61 4.41 -8.98 7.04
CA ASP A 61 5.87 -9.12 6.88
C ASP A 61 6.71 -8.01 7.56
N GLY A 62 6.06 -7.13 8.34
CA GLY A 62 6.75 -6.17 9.21
C GLY A 62 7.21 -4.89 8.51
N GLY A 63 6.79 -4.68 7.26
CA GLY A 63 7.08 -3.45 6.54
C GLY A 63 6.23 -2.28 7.03
N ILE A 64 6.90 -1.21 7.42
CA ILE A 64 6.31 0.09 7.70
C ILE A 64 7.02 1.13 6.82
N ALA A 65 6.24 1.99 6.18
CA ALA A 65 6.77 3.10 5.40
C ALA A 65 5.96 4.36 5.64
N ASP A 66 6.62 5.51 5.62
CA ASP A 66 5.95 6.79 5.74
C ASP A 66 5.13 7.09 4.49
N VAL A 67 3.96 7.74 4.62
CA VAL A 67 3.16 8.10 3.45
C VAL A 67 3.83 9.14 2.54
N ALA A 68 4.79 9.91 3.07
CA ALA A 68 5.60 10.84 2.30
C ALA A 68 6.55 10.10 1.34
N ASP A 69 6.95 8.87 1.68
CA ASP A 69 7.86 8.04 0.88
C ASP A 69 7.11 6.91 0.16
N VAL A 70 6.06 7.30 -0.57
CA VAL A 70 5.18 6.36 -1.28
C VAL A 70 5.92 5.55 -2.35
N ALA A 71 6.97 6.12 -2.93
CA ALA A 71 7.80 5.46 -3.93
C ALA A 71 8.65 4.34 -3.30
N ALA A 72 9.29 4.57 -2.14
CA ALA A 72 10.00 3.52 -1.43
C ALA A 72 9.05 2.42 -0.94
N ALA A 73 7.85 2.78 -0.47
CA ALA A 73 6.83 1.81 -0.08
C ALA A 73 6.45 0.91 -1.27
N ALA A 74 6.22 1.49 -2.45
CA ALA A 74 5.90 0.73 -3.66
C ALA A 74 7.07 -0.15 -4.14
N ASP A 75 8.31 0.30 -3.98
CA ASP A 75 9.50 -0.47 -4.32
C ASP A 75 9.64 -1.71 -3.43
N GLU A 76 9.46 -1.55 -2.12
CA GLU A 76 9.51 -2.67 -1.17
C GLU A 76 8.37 -3.68 -1.41
N LEU A 77 7.15 -3.20 -1.68
CA LEU A 77 6.03 -4.06 -2.06
C LEU A 77 6.34 -4.84 -3.36
N THR A 78 7.00 -4.21 -4.32
CA THR A 78 7.43 -4.86 -5.56
C THR A 78 8.48 -5.91 -5.29
N ARG A 79 9.45 -5.64 -4.41
CA ARG A 79 10.48 -6.60 -4.00
C ARG A 79 9.90 -7.82 -3.28
N LEU A 80 8.83 -7.64 -2.50
CA LEU A 80 8.17 -8.73 -1.77
C LEU A 80 7.25 -9.60 -2.66
N LEU A 81 6.73 -9.03 -3.76
CA LEU A 81 5.73 -9.65 -4.63
C LEU A 81 6.29 -10.18 -5.97
N THR A 82 7.49 -9.76 -6.35
CA THR A 82 8.25 -10.27 -7.51
C THR A 82 9.02 -11.52 -7.15
#